data_AF-A0A080WXM8-F1
#
_entry.id   AF-A0A080WXM8-F1
#
_cell.length_a   1.000
_cell.length_b   1.000
_cell.length_c   1.000
_cell.angle_alpha   90.00
_cell.angle_beta   90.00
_cell.angle_gamma   90.00
#
_symmetry.space_group_name_H-M   'P 1'
#
loop_
_entity.id
_entity.type
_entity.pdbx_description
1 polymer ?
#
loop_
_entity_poly.entity_id
_entity_poly.type
_entity_poly.pdbx_seq_one_letter_code
_entity_poly.pdbx_strand_id
1 'polypeptide(L)'
;MPYIEALTKSREEKGAGLTTGASDKARTGGPVQASNMTPKRMKDSYYRSILPLGKDPWLLDEYVNATGQIRLGSLLMDLDALAGVVSYRHAGDDVALVTAAVDRITIENPLKEICDLELSGQVTYSTGRSSMEVSLQVAKAPAEGEVVRTEDILITCAFTMVALDPKTKKPASVAPLLVETAEERRLFEKGEHNYNAKKDLRQRSLKTQTPNDEESDLIHAMWTKRAGREIPPELSGVSATNMKDTRLSAAQIMQPYDRNRHNFMIFGGYLLKQTFELAYCCAASFSRSRPTFLCLEPSTFDNPVPVGCVSYLNAVVSYTQDSPSTASTGQKFTRVQVRVDTTARNIDHGTSNPTGTFNYTFLVEGQHEVWPQTYDEFMIWVEARRNVENMNASLPSPDNVAIAYKEGATDVLVTPDSKDFFYVCLIHLKDKGFCSPLIDEEEVAAKKRKEEMDREIEKVKKQYEEKQRRKRDKEKDGEKTDDKKKADDEEESKKAEKERDDKIKSIQNAASPLDASTDDMPRIYSLHKNFYQMRVDRLKAIEKSKRDRQRLQNPSTFPSVPKTDLS
;
A
#
# COMPACT_ATOMS: atom_id res chain seq x y z
N MET A 1 -3.47 32.22 -2.77
CA MET A 1 -4.60 33.10 -3.09
C MET A 1 -5.86 32.25 -3.21
N PRO A 2 -7.00 32.64 -2.61
CA PRO A 2 -8.31 32.05 -2.86
C PRO A 2 -8.64 31.98 -4.36
N TYR A 3 -9.36 30.93 -4.78
CA TYR A 3 -9.62 30.71 -6.22
C TYR A 3 -10.41 31.85 -6.86
N ILE A 4 -11.41 32.41 -6.16
CA ILE A 4 -12.26 33.49 -6.68
C ILE A 4 -11.44 34.76 -6.94
N GLU A 5 -10.50 35.10 -6.05
CA GLU A 5 -9.59 36.23 -6.26
C GLU A 5 -8.68 35.99 -7.48
N ALA A 6 -8.11 34.78 -7.59
CA ALA A 6 -7.26 34.41 -8.72
C ALA A 6 -8.04 34.49 -10.05
N LEU A 7 -9.28 34.00 -10.05
CA LEU A 7 -10.18 34.01 -11.22
C LEU A 7 -10.54 35.44 -11.62
N THR A 8 -10.84 36.31 -10.66
CA THR A 8 -11.17 37.71 -10.89
C THR A 8 -9.98 38.43 -11.52
N LYS A 9 -8.79 38.28 -10.92
CA LYS A 9 -7.55 38.85 -11.44
C LYS A 9 -7.24 38.36 -12.87
N SER A 10 -7.42 37.06 -13.14
CA SER A 10 -7.22 36.52 -14.49
C SER A 10 -8.20 37.08 -15.52
N ARG A 11 -9.45 37.35 -15.12
CA ARG A 11 -10.45 37.98 -15.99
C ARG A 11 -10.12 39.44 -16.27
N GLU A 12 -9.65 40.18 -15.26
CA GLU A 12 -9.21 41.57 -15.40
C GLU A 12 -7.99 41.69 -16.33
N GLU A 13 -6.99 40.82 -16.18
CA GLU A 13 -5.81 40.79 -17.06
C GLU A 13 -6.18 40.50 -18.53
N LYS A 14 -7.12 39.56 -18.75
CA LYS A 14 -7.65 39.27 -20.10
C LYS A 14 -8.48 40.43 -20.66
N GLY A 15 -9.26 41.11 -19.82
CA GLY A 15 -10.05 42.28 -20.20
C GLY A 15 -9.19 43.49 -20.54
N ALA A 16 -8.15 43.75 -19.75
CA ALA A 16 -7.19 44.83 -20.00
C ALA A 16 -6.43 44.64 -21.33
N GLY A 17 -6.04 43.39 -21.63
CA GLY A 17 -5.38 43.05 -22.89
C GLY A 17 -6.22 43.25 -24.16
N LEU A 18 -7.56 43.32 -24.06
CA LEU A 18 -8.43 43.67 -25.19
C LEU A 18 -8.54 45.19 -25.43
N THR A 19 -8.18 46.02 -24.45
CA THR A 19 -8.30 47.50 -24.54
C THR A 19 -7.03 48.20 -25.01
N THR A 20 -5.88 47.52 -25.03
CA THR A 20 -4.60 48.07 -25.51
C THR A 20 -4.15 47.37 -26.78
N GLY A 21 -4.78 47.71 -27.90
CA GLY A 21 -4.22 47.42 -29.23
C GLY A 21 -3.06 48.35 -29.55
N ALA A 22 -1.87 48.17 -28.96
CA ALA A 22 -0.62 48.80 -29.42
C ALA A 22 0.63 48.18 -28.76
N SER A 23 1.45 47.55 -29.59
CA SER A 23 2.88 47.26 -29.42
C SER A 23 3.36 46.62 -28.10
N ASP A 24 3.20 45.30 -27.98
CA ASP A 24 4.14 44.51 -27.18
C ASP A 24 5.29 44.06 -28.09
N LYS A 25 6.29 44.94 -28.24
CA LYS A 25 7.64 44.47 -28.55
C LYS A 25 8.02 43.57 -27.39
N ALA A 26 8.08 42.27 -27.67
CA ALA A 26 8.66 41.26 -26.80
C ALA A 26 9.98 41.81 -26.23
N ARG A 27 9.93 42.31 -24.99
CA ARG A 27 11.11 42.42 -24.16
C ARG A 27 11.54 40.98 -23.96
N THR A 28 12.52 40.56 -24.76
CA THR A 28 13.33 39.37 -24.56
C THR A 28 14.09 39.55 -23.25
N GLY A 29 13.37 39.44 -22.12
CA GLY A 29 13.98 39.11 -20.85
C GLY A 29 14.57 37.71 -21.01
N GLY A 30 15.83 37.54 -20.63
CA GLY A 30 16.44 36.21 -20.56
C GLY A 30 15.60 35.25 -19.71
N PRO A 31 15.89 33.94 -19.76
CA PRO A 31 15.17 32.97 -18.93
C PRO A 31 15.12 33.45 -17.48
N VAL A 32 13.92 33.49 -16.90
CA VAL A 32 13.76 33.79 -15.47
C VAL A 32 14.55 32.74 -14.70
N GLN A 33 15.58 33.18 -14.00
CA GLN A 33 16.41 32.34 -13.15
C GLN A 33 15.77 32.27 -11.77
N ALA A 34 15.90 31.13 -11.10
CA ALA A 34 15.70 31.10 -9.65
C ALA A 34 16.53 32.23 -9.00
N SER A 35 15.94 32.96 -8.05
CA SER A 35 16.57 34.16 -7.44
C SER A 35 17.94 33.91 -6.84
N ASN A 36 18.28 32.65 -6.55
CA ASN A 36 19.59 32.26 -6.09
C ASN A 36 20.11 31.01 -6.80
N MET A 37 20.97 31.21 -7.81
CA MET A 37 21.68 30.16 -8.54
C MET A 37 22.96 29.68 -7.85
N THR A 38 23.24 30.13 -6.62
CA THR A 38 24.38 29.59 -5.86
C THR A 38 24.19 28.09 -5.64
N PRO A 39 25.22 27.27 -5.86
CA PRO A 39 25.15 25.85 -5.58
C PRO A 39 24.66 25.58 -4.14
N LYS A 40 23.70 24.66 -3.98
CA LYS A 40 23.07 24.33 -2.68
C LYS A 40 23.42 22.91 -2.25
N ARG A 41 23.49 22.65 -0.95
CA ARG A 41 23.72 21.30 -0.42
C ARG A 41 22.40 20.53 -0.37
N MET A 42 22.44 19.20 -0.41
CA MET A 42 21.22 18.37 -0.32
C MET A 42 20.42 18.69 0.95
N LYS A 43 21.11 18.86 2.09
CA LYS A 43 20.52 19.24 3.38
C LYS A 43 19.73 20.56 3.38
N ASP A 44 20.04 21.49 2.47
CA ASP A 44 19.35 22.79 2.40
C ASP A 44 17.90 22.61 1.89
N SER A 45 17.69 21.57 1.09
CA SER A 45 16.37 21.17 0.59
C SER A 45 15.66 20.16 1.50
N TYR A 46 16.36 19.55 2.45
CA TYR A 46 15.82 18.50 3.32
C TYR A 46 14.61 19.01 4.11
N TYR A 47 13.56 18.21 4.11
CA TYR A 47 12.36 18.47 4.89
C TYR A 47 11.80 17.15 5.41
N ARG A 48 11.27 17.18 6.63
CA ARG A 48 10.55 16.06 7.23
C ARG A 48 9.27 16.54 7.90
N SER A 49 8.26 15.68 7.88
CA SER A 49 6.99 15.88 8.56
C SER A 49 6.52 14.58 9.18
N ILE A 50 5.94 14.66 10.37
CA ILE A 50 5.30 13.51 11.02
C ILE A 50 3.81 13.54 10.70
N LEU A 51 3.29 12.43 10.19
CA LEU A 51 1.88 12.17 10.00
C LEU A 51 1.39 11.33 11.20
N PRO A 52 0.63 11.92 12.15
CA PRO A 52 0.33 11.30 13.44
C PRO A 52 -0.83 10.29 13.37
N LEU A 53 -0.74 9.29 12.48
CA LEU A 53 -1.79 8.30 12.25
C LEU A 53 -2.08 7.41 13.46
N GLY A 54 -1.08 7.16 14.31
CA GLY A 54 -1.27 6.38 15.54
C GLY A 54 -1.84 7.21 16.69
N LYS A 55 -1.59 8.53 16.69
CA LYS A 55 -2.02 9.44 17.77
C LYS A 55 -3.35 10.14 17.51
N ASP A 56 -3.73 10.34 16.25
CA ASP A 56 -4.96 11.03 15.86
C ASP A 56 -5.92 10.08 15.11
N PRO A 57 -6.92 9.51 15.81
CA PRO A 57 -7.90 8.61 15.19
C PRO A 57 -8.78 9.28 14.12
N TRP A 58 -9.02 10.59 14.20
CA TRP A 58 -9.86 11.29 13.23
C TRP A 58 -9.11 11.53 11.93
N LEU A 59 -7.82 11.87 12.04
CA LEU A 59 -6.95 11.91 10.89
C LEU A 59 -6.81 10.53 10.27
N LEU A 60 -6.65 9.48 11.08
CA LEU A 60 -6.51 8.10 10.63
C LEU A 60 -7.67 7.67 9.71
N ASP A 61 -8.92 8.09 9.99
CA ASP A 61 -10.10 7.78 9.16
C ASP A 61 -9.95 8.24 7.70
N GLU A 62 -9.20 9.31 7.43
CA GLU A 62 -8.93 9.78 6.06
C GLU A 62 -7.90 8.92 5.32
N TYR A 63 -7.10 8.16 6.07
CA TYR A 63 -5.96 7.38 5.59
C TYR A 63 -6.18 5.87 5.68
N VAL A 64 -7.25 5.37 6.29
CA VAL A 64 -7.56 3.93 6.30
C VAL A 64 -8.64 3.56 5.31
N ASN A 65 -8.57 2.32 4.81
CA ASN A 65 -9.65 1.71 4.04
C ASN A 65 -10.58 0.88 4.95
N ALA A 66 -11.63 0.32 4.36
CA ALA A 66 -12.66 -0.44 5.07
C ALA A 66 -12.16 -1.66 5.86
N THR A 67 -10.90 -2.07 5.70
CA THR A 67 -10.30 -3.16 6.48
C THR A 67 -9.19 -2.70 7.41
N GLY A 68 -9.07 -1.40 7.66
CA GLY A 68 -8.07 -0.82 8.57
C GLY A 68 -6.65 -0.80 8.01
N GLN A 69 -6.44 -0.99 6.71
CA GLN A 69 -5.13 -0.80 6.08
C GLN A 69 -5.00 0.61 5.52
N ILE A 70 -3.77 1.12 5.40
CA ILE A 70 -3.52 2.45 4.83
C ILE A 70 -3.97 2.50 3.36
N ARG A 71 -4.75 3.52 3.03
CA ARG A 71 -5.13 3.94 1.69
C ARG A 71 -3.94 4.64 1.04
N LEU A 72 -3.13 3.86 0.33
CA LEU A 72 -1.93 4.35 -0.35
C LEU A 72 -2.20 5.52 -1.30
N GLY A 73 -3.38 5.61 -1.92
CA GLY A 73 -3.74 6.76 -2.76
C GLY A 73 -3.63 8.11 -2.05
N SER A 74 -4.05 8.22 -0.77
CA SER A 74 -3.89 9.44 0.02
C SER A 74 -2.41 9.71 0.33
N LEU A 75 -1.65 8.67 0.68
CA LEU A 75 -0.22 8.79 0.94
C LEU A 75 0.58 9.22 -0.30
N LEU A 76 0.24 8.71 -1.48
CA LEU A 76 0.83 9.13 -2.76
C LEU A 76 0.58 10.61 -3.06
N MET A 77 -0.59 11.13 -2.69
CA MET A 77 -0.89 12.55 -2.81
C MET A 77 0.02 13.39 -1.90
N ASP A 78 0.20 12.97 -0.65
CA ASP A 78 1.06 13.66 0.32
C ASP A 78 2.53 13.62 -0.09
N LEU A 79 2.98 12.51 -0.69
CA LEU A 79 4.33 12.38 -1.23
C LEU A 79 4.60 13.39 -2.34
N ASP A 80 3.68 13.57 -3.28
CA ASP A 80 3.81 14.62 -4.29
C ASP A 80 3.83 16.03 -3.65
N ALA A 81 3.08 16.22 -2.56
CA ALA A 81 2.99 17.52 -1.89
C ALA A 81 4.32 17.83 -1.19
N LEU A 82 4.88 16.82 -0.54
CA LEU A 82 6.22 16.85 0.05
C LEU A 82 7.30 17.10 -1.01
N ALA A 83 7.23 16.45 -2.17
CA ALA A 83 8.14 16.72 -3.29
C ALA A 83 8.08 18.19 -3.73
N GLY A 84 6.87 18.75 -3.79
CA GLY A 84 6.64 20.17 -4.00
C GLY A 84 7.34 21.05 -2.96
N VAL A 85 7.13 20.78 -1.67
CA VAL A 85 7.75 21.54 -0.57
C VAL A 85 9.28 21.51 -0.65
N VAL A 86 9.87 20.33 -0.79
CA VAL A 86 11.33 20.13 -0.91
C VAL A 86 11.87 20.89 -2.12
N SER A 87 11.16 20.83 -3.25
CA SER A 87 11.53 21.56 -4.46
C SER A 87 11.50 23.07 -4.27
N TYR A 88 10.49 23.62 -3.58
CA TYR A 88 10.41 25.06 -3.30
C TYR A 88 11.55 25.51 -2.37
N ARG A 89 11.96 24.69 -1.39
CA ARG A 89 13.15 24.99 -0.55
C ARG A 89 14.42 25.08 -1.40
N HIS A 90 14.54 24.22 -2.42
CA HIS A 90 15.68 24.22 -3.33
C HIS A 90 15.65 25.35 -4.36
N ALA A 91 14.52 25.58 -5.04
CA ALA A 91 14.43 26.50 -6.17
C ALA A 91 14.01 27.94 -5.80
N GLY A 92 13.39 28.12 -4.64
CA GLY A 92 12.80 29.41 -4.23
C GLY A 92 11.38 29.64 -4.77
N ASP A 93 10.73 30.68 -4.26
CA ASP A 93 9.34 31.02 -4.58
C ASP A 93 9.15 31.74 -5.93
N ASP A 94 10.24 32.15 -6.60
CA ASP A 94 10.20 32.92 -7.86
C ASP A 94 9.87 32.06 -9.09
N VAL A 95 9.95 30.73 -8.95
CA VAL A 95 9.65 29.77 -10.01
C VAL A 95 8.37 29.01 -9.72
N ALA A 96 7.69 28.60 -10.79
CA ALA A 96 6.57 27.69 -10.72
C ALA A 96 7.05 26.24 -10.79
N LEU A 97 6.95 25.51 -9.68
CA LEU A 97 7.29 24.10 -9.64
C LEU A 97 6.09 23.22 -9.96
N VAL A 98 6.31 22.25 -10.84
CA VAL A 98 5.32 21.25 -11.26
C VAL A 98 5.94 19.85 -11.23
N THR A 99 5.12 18.85 -10.95
CA THR A 99 5.49 17.45 -11.05
C THR A 99 5.48 17.03 -12.52
N ALA A 100 6.64 16.63 -13.04
CA ALA A 100 6.79 16.21 -14.43
C ALA A 100 6.77 14.68 -14.58
N ALA A 101 7.30 13.96 -13.59
CA ALA A 101 7.22 12.51 -13.55
C ALA A 101 7.23 12.03 -12.11
N VAL A 102 6.58 10.89 -11.89
CA VAL A 102 6.82 10.07 -10.72
C VAL A 102 7.80 8.99 -11.15
N ASP A 103 8.92 8.92 -10.47
CA ASP A 103 9.84 7.82 -10.68
C ASP A 103 9.29 6.59 -9.94
N ARG A 104 10.11 5.56 -9.79
CA ARG A 104 9.64 4.34 -9.16
C ARG A 104 9.23 4.59 -7.70
N ILE A 105 8.08 4.04 -7.33
CA ILE A 105 7.65 3.92 -5.94
C ILE A 105 7.75 2.45 -5.56
N THR A 106 8.55 2.15 -4.54
CA THR A 106 8.79 0.78 -4.07
C THR A 106 8.40 0.66 -2.61
N ILE A 107 7.71 -0.43 -2.26
CA ILE A 107 7.47 -0.84 -0.88
C ILE A 107 8.69 -1.66 -0.43
N GLU A 108 9.48 -1.13 0.50
CA GLU A 108 10.64 -1.81 1.08
C GLU A 108 10.19 -2.79 2.18
N ASN A 109 9.36 -2.29 3.10
CA ASN A 109 8.81 -3.08 4.20
C ASN A 109 7.29 -2.86 4.28
N PRO A 110 6.48 -3.93 4.30
CA PRO A 110 5.04 -3.79 4.42
C PRO A 110 4.68 -3.24 5.80
N LEU A 111 3.76 -2.28 5.84
CA LEU A 111 3.25 -1.75 7.10
C LEU A 111 2.37 -2.80 7.78
N LYS A 112 2.82 -3.30 8.93
CA LYS A 112 2.13 -4.36 9.69
C LYS A 112 1.11 -3.84 10.71
N GLU A 113 1.25 -2.59 11.11
CA GLU A 113 0.48 -1.96 12.18
C GLU A 113 0.29 -0.47 11.88
N ILE A 114 -0.79 0.11 12.39
CA ILE A 114 -1.00 1.55 12.29
C ILE A 114 -0.05 2.24 13.28
N CYS A 115 0.83 3.09 12.77
CA CYS A 115 1.74 3.90 13.57
C CYS A 115 1.89 5.28 12.94
N ASP A 116 2.46 6.22 13.69
CA ASP A 116 2.87 7.51 13.15
C ASP A 116 3.90 7.27 12.03
N LEU A 117 3.82 8.06 10.96
CA LEU A 117 4.71 7.97 9.81
C LEU A 117 5.57 9.22 9.71
N GLU A 118 6.87 9.06 9.49
CA GLU A 118 7.74 10.15 9.06
C GLU A 118 7.80 10.16 7.53
N LEU A 119 7.39 11.28 6.92
CA LEU A 119 7.60 11.54 5.51
C LEU A 119 8.76 12.53 5.40
N SER A 120 9.85 12.12 4.76
CA SER A 120 11.05 12.94 4.60
C SER A 120 11.56 12.92 3.17
N GLY A 121 12.33 13.95 2.80
CA GLY A 121 12.79 14.09 1.44
C GLY A 121 13.83 15.18 1.23
N GLN A 122 14.59 15.04 0.16
CA GLN A 122 15.59 16.02 -0.28
C GLN A 122 15.83 15.93 -1.79
N VAL A 123 16.37 16.99 -2.38
CA VAL A 123 16.85 16.97 -3.76
C VAL A 123 18.15 16.18 -3.82
N THR A 124 18.17 15.10 -4.59
CA THR A 124 19.32 14.19 -4.74
C THR A 124 20.04 14.37 -6.07
N TYR A 125 19.35 14.87 -7.09
CA TYR A 125 19.95 15.21 -8.37
C TYR A 125 19.33 16.47 -8.96
N SER A 126 20.16 17.32 -9.56
CA SER A 126 19.73 18.53 -10.26
C SER A 126 20.49 18.62 -11.57
N THR A 127 19.75 18.79 -12.67
CA THR A 127 20.36 18.93 -14.00
C THR A 127 21.10 20.25 -14.19
N GLY A 128 20.94 21.22 -13.28
CA GLY A 128 21.42 22.60 -13.44
C GLY A 128 20.70 23.40 -14.53
N ARG A 129 19.77 22.77 -15.26
CA ARG A 129 18.81 23.41 -16.14
C ARG A 129 17.50 23.55 -15.38
N SER A 130 16.43 22.85 -15.74
CA SER A 130 15.10 23.07 -15.17
C SER A 130 14.55 21.90 -14.36
N SER A 131 15.24 20.76 -14.36
CA SER A 131 14.75 19.52 -13.75
C SER A 131 15.57 19.15 -12.53
N MET A 132 14.88 18.66 -11.50
CA MET A 132 15.48 18.10 -10.29
C MET A 132 14.77 16.79 -9.90
N GLU A 133 15.52 15.84 -9.37
CA GLU A 133 15.01 14.61 -8.75
C GLU A 133 14.93 14.84 -7.24
N VAL A 134 13.74 14.63 -6.69
CA VAL A 134 13.47 14.68 -5.27
C VAL A 134 13.28 13.26 -4.77
N SER A 135 14.23 12.76 -3.98
CA SER A 135 14.08 11.46 -3.33
C SER A 135 13.34 11.63 -2.01
N LEU A 136 12.32 10.80 -1.82
CA LEU A 136 11.46 10.78 -0.66
C LEU A 136 11.49 9.40 0.00
N GLN A 137 11.20 9.41 1.29
CA GLN A 137 11.10 8.23 2.11
C GLN A 137 9.89 8.35 3.04
N VAL A 138 9.19 7.23 3.22
CA VAL A 138 8.21 7.04 4.29
C VAL A 138 8.76 6.00 5.24
N ALA A 139 8.85 6.34 6.51
CA ALA A 139 9.29 5.42 7.56
C ALA A 139 8.31 5.45 8.74
N LYS A 140 8.37 4.44 9.62
CA LYS A 140 7.77 4.58 10.94
C LYS A 140 8.41 5.76 11.66
N ALA A 141 7.60 6.61 12.29
CA ALA A 141 8.12 7.75 13.02
C ALA A 141 9.05 7.27 14.15
N PRO A 142 10.31 7.72 14.19
CA PRO A 142 11.23 7.35 15.26
C PRO A 142 10.76 7.98 16.58
N ALA A 143 11.24 7.45 17.70
CA ALA A 143 11.07 8.12 18.98
C ALA A 143 11.75 9.50 18.95
N GLU A 144 11.32 10.41 19.82
CA GLU A 144 11.86 11.76 19.86
C GLU A 144 13.38 11.74 20.12
N GLY A 145 14.16 12.30 19.20
CA GLY A 145 15.62 12.33 19.25
C GLY A 145 16.31 11.12 18.61
N GLU A 146 15.58 10.11 18.14
CA GLU A 146 16.12 8.97 17.40
C GLU A 146 16.15 9.23 15.88
N VAL A 147 17.02 8.48 15.20
CA VAL A 147 17.12 8.48 13.73
C VAL A 147 16.32 7.30 13.19
N VAL A 148 15.70 7.50 12.02
CA VAL A 148 15.01 6.43 11.29
C VAL A 148 15.97 5.26 11.05
N ARG A 149 15.55 4.06 11.46
CA ARG A 149 16.29 2.83 11.18
C ARG A 149 15.93 2.29 9.81
N THR A 150 16.85 1.56 9.18
CA THR A 150 16.66 1.04 7.81
C THR A 150 15.46 0.09 7.71
N GLU A 151 15.22 -0.71 8.74
CA GLU A 151 14.09 -1.64 8.83
C GLU A 151 12.72 -0.95 9.02
N ASP A 152 12.71 0.31 9.44
CA ASP A 152 11.49 1.10 9.62
C ASP A 152 11.10 1.86 8.34
N ILE A 153 11.95 1.81 7.30
CA ILE A 153 11.66 2.38 5.98
C ILE A 153 10.59 1.53 5.30
N LEU A 154 9.45 2.13 5.01
CA LEU A 154 8.31 1.46 4.40
C LEU A 154 8.29 1.66 2.89
N ILE A 155 8.50 2.90 2.46
CA ILE A 155 8.40 3.31 1.05
C ILE A 155 9.60 4.16 0.69
N THR A 156 10.22 3.87 -0.45
CA THR A 156 11.15 4.77 -1.12
C THR A 156 10.55 5.20 -2.45
N CYS A 157 10.67 6.47 -2.78
CA CYS A 157 10.25 6.98 -4.07
C CYS A 157 11.07 8.18 -4.51
N ALA A 158 10.98 8.51 -5.79
CA ALA A 158 11.52 9.74 -6.31
C ALA A 158 10.52 10.43 -7.23
N PHE A 159 10.56 11.77 -7.24
CA PHE A 159 9.74 12.60 -8.10
C PHE A 159 10.64 13.49 -8.94
N THR A 160 10.34 13.56 -10.24
CA THR A 160 11.00 14.51 -11.13
C THR A 160 10.18 15.80 -11.17
N MET A 161 10.77 16.86 -10.64
CA MET A 161 10.16 18.17 -10.51
C MET A 161 10.79 19.13 -11.52
N VAL A 162 9.95 19.95 -12.17
CA VAL A 162 10.40 20.93 -13.18
C VAL A 162 10.05 22.33 -12.75
N ALA A 163 11.05 23.21 -12.79
CA ALA A 163 10.88 24.64 -12.60
C ALA A 163 10.47 25.31 -13.91
N LEU A 164 9.41 26.09 -13.86
CA LEU A 164 8.88 26.90 -14.95
C LEU A 164 8.85 28.37 -14.53
N ASP A 165 9.03 29.26 -15.50
CA ASP A 165 8.76 30.67 -15.33
C ASP A 165 7.24 30.88 -15.09
N PRO A 166 6.82 31.52 -13.98
CA PRO A 166 5.41 31.71 -13.67
C PRO A 166 4.61 32.45 -14.76
N LYS A 167 5.26 33.36 -15.51
CA LYS A 167 4.65 34.18 -16.56
C LYS A 167 4.73 33.49 -17.92
N THR A 168 5.93 33.09 -18.35
CA THR A 168 6.13 32.56 -19.71
C THR A 168 5.82 31.07 -19.83
N LYS A 169 5.70 30.35 -18.70
CA LYS A 169 5.55 28.89 -18.62
C LYS A 169 6.71 28.11 -19.28
N LYS A 170 7.81 28.78 -19.60
CA LYS A 170 9.02 28.14 -20.16
C LYS A 170 9.89 27.57 -19.03
N PRO A 171 10.73 26.56 -19.30
CA PRO A 171 11.66 26.01 -18.32
C PRO A 171 12.57 27.09 -17.71
N ALA A 172 12.63 27.15 -16.38
CA ALA A 172 13.46 28.06 -15.60
C ALA A 172 14.67 27.33 -15.00
N SER A 173 15.81 28.01 -14.87
CA SER A 173 17.01 27.37 -14.33
C SER A 173 16.94 27.18 -12.80
N VAL A 174 17.48 26.06 -12.32
CA VAL A 174 17.53 25.68 -10.90
C VAL A 174 18.97 25.58 -10.41
N ALA A 175 19.19 25.86 -9.13
CA ALA A 175 20.51 25.80 -8.54
C ALA A 175 21.12 24.37 -8.66
N PRO A 176 22.40 24.25 -9.01
CA PRO A 176 23.09 22.96 -8.98
C PRO A 176 23.30 22.49 -7.54
N LEU A 177 23.49 21.18 -7.36
CA LEU A 177 23.80 20.60 -6.05
C LEU A 177 25.31 20.61 -5.78
N LEU A 178 25.68 21.00 -4.56
CA LEU A 178 26.99 20.74 -3.97
C LEU A 178 26.98 19.35 -3.35
N VAL A 179 27.93 18.53 -3.79
CA VAL A 179 28.13 17.16 -3.34
C VAL A 179 29.44 17.09 -2.58
N GLU A 180 29.38 16.99 -1.26
CA GLU A 180 30.56 17.05 -0.39
C GLU A 180 30.91 15.67 0.18
N THR A 181 29.90 14.91 0.62
CA THR A 181 30.12 13.61 1.27
C THR A 181 30.12 12.45 0.27
N ALA A 182 30.69 11.31 0.67
CA ALA A 182 30.67 10.09 -0.13
C ALA A 182 29.23 9.56 -0.34
N GLU A 183 28.36 9.74 0.66
CA GLU A 183 26.95 9.38 0.58
C GLU A 183 26.19 10.28 -0.41
N GLU A 184 26.37 11.60 -0.32
CA GLU A 184 25.79 12.55 -1.27
C GLU A 184 26.24 12.24 -2.70
N ARG A 185 27.50 11.83 -2.89
CA ARG A 185 28.03 11.46 -4.21
C ARG A 185 27.34 10.23 -4.77
N ARG A 186 27.16 9.20 -3.94
CA ARG A 186 26.41 7.99 -4.33
C ARG A 186 24.96 8.31 -4.68
N LEU A 187 24.30 9.18 -3.91
CA LEU A 187 22.91 9.61 -4.19
C LEU A 187 22.82 10.41 -5.50
N PHE A 188 23.78 11.31 -5.75
CA PHE A 188 23.83 12.08 -6.98
C PHE A 188 24.06 11.21 -8.22
N GLU A 189 25.02 10.28 -8.15
CA GLU A 189 25.29 9.30 -9.21
C GLU A 189 24.07 8.41 -9.48
N LYS A 190 23.36 7.97 -8.42
CA LYS A 190 22.12 7.22 -8.56
C LYS A 190 21.04 8.04 -9.27
N GLY A 191 20.85 9.31 -8.89
CA GLY A 191 19.87 10.18 -9.53
C GLY A 191 20.22 10.51 -10.98
N GLU A 192 21.51 10.67 -11.31
CA GLU A 192 21.96 10.81 -12.70
C GLU A 192 21.68 9.56 -13.52
N HIS A 193 21.97 8.38 -12.96
CA HIS A 193 21.64 7.10 -13.61
C HIS A 193 20.14 6.97 -13.85
N ASN A 194 19.30 7.30 -12.85
CA ASN A 194 17.84 7.30 -12.97
C ASN A 194 17.38 8.24 -14.09
N TYR A 195 17.93 9.46 -14.15
CA TYR A 195 17.62 10.43 -15.18
C TYR A 195 17.95 9.91 -16.60
N ASN A 196 19.13 9.31 -16.77
CA ASN A 196 19.55 8.74 -18.06
C ASN A 196 18.70 7.52 -18.43
N ALA A 197 18.42 6.62 -17.49
CA ALA A 197 17.56 5.46 -17.72
C ALA A 197 16.15 5.87 -18.18
N LYS A 198 15.56 6.92 -17.59
CA LYS A 198 14.27 7.50 -18.02
C LYS A 198 14.33 8.03 -19.45
N LYS A 199 15.41 8.74 -19.79
CA LYS A 199 15.62 9.26 -21.14
C LYS A 199 15.73 8.13 -22.17
N ASP A 200 16.43 7.05 -21.83
CA ASP A 200 16.61 5.89 -22.70
C ASP A 200 15.30 5.10 -22.88
N LEU A 201 14.53 4.90 -21.80
CA LEU A 201 13.19 4.29 -21.85
C LEU A 201 12.27 5.05 -22.80
N ARG A 202 12.30 6.40 -22.76
CA ARG A 202 11.52 7.24 -23.67
C ARG A 202 11.91 7.05 -25.14
N GLN A 203 13.21 6.84 -25.41
CA GLN A 203 13.71 6.60 -26.78
C GLN A 203 13.34 5.21 -27.31
N ARG A 204 13.20 4.22 -26.42
CA ARG A 204 12.82 2.82 -26.73
C ARG A 204 11.32 2.55 -26.70
N SER A 205 10.49 3.60 -26.61
CA SER A 205 9.03 3.46 -26.60
C SER A 205 8.54 2.72 -27.84
N LEU A 206 7.61 1.79 -27.66
CA LEU A 206 6.98 1.03 -28.75
C LEU A 206 6.13 1.91 -29.69
N LYS A 207 5.86 3.16 -29.30
CA LYS A 207 5.26 4.17 -30.19
C LYS A 207 6.23 4.65 -31.27
N THR A 208 7.54 4.47 -31.05
CA THR A 208 8.62 4.95 -31.93
C THR A 208 9.40 3.79 -32.56
N GLN A 209 9.61 2.71 -31.81
CA GLN A 209 10.33 1.52 -32.27
C GLN A 209 9.39 0.32 -32.32
N THR A 210 9.54 -0.54 -33.33
CA THR A 210 8.78 -1.80 -33.41
C THR A 210 9.23 -2.78 -32.31
N PRO A 211 8.40 -3.79 -31.97
CA PRO A 211 8.86 -4.92 -31.19
C PRO A 211 10.10 -5.56 -31.83
N ASN A 212 10.97 -6.14 -31.00
CA ASN A 212 12.11 -6.90 -31.49
C ASN A 212 11.68 -8.31 -31.97
N ASP A 213 12.61 -9.08 -32.53
CA ASP A 213 12.31 -10.41 -33.09
C ASP A 213 11.75 -11.36 -32.03
N GLU A 214 12.35 -11.39 -30.83
CA GLU A 214 11.89 -12.24 -29.71
C GLU A 214 10.47 -11.87 -29.25
N GLU A 215 10.17 -10.58 -29.13
CA GLU A 215 8.85 -10.07 -28.78
C GLU A 215 7.81 -10.38 -29.86
N SER A 216 8.21 -10.29 -31.13
CA SER A 216 7.36 -10.62 -32.27
C SER A 216 7.03 -12.11 -32.28
N ASP A 217 8.01 -12.97 -32.03
CA ASP A 217 7.83 -14.42 -31.88
C ASP A 217 6.90 -14.74 -30.71
N LEU A 218 7.02 -14.02 -29.59
CA LEU A 218 6.16 -14.18 -28.42
C LEU A 218 4.71 -13.74 -28.70
N ILE A 219 4.51 -12.62 -29.40
CA ILE A 219 3.18 -12.21 -29.89
C ILE A 219 2.57 -13.32 -30.75
N HIS A 220 3.34 -13.85 -31.70
CA HIS A 220 2.87 -14.91 -32.58
C HIS A 220 2.55 -16.19 -31.81
N ALA A 221 3.41 -16.60 -30.87
CA ALA A 221 3.19 -17.76 -30.01
C ALA A 221 1.91 -17.62 -29.17
N MET A 222 1.66 -16.45 -28.58
CA MET A 222 0.43 -16.17 -27.84
C MET A 222 -0.81 -16.23 -28.74
N TRP A 223 -0.73 -15.65 -29.94
CA TRP A 223 -1.82 -15.70 -30.92
C TRP A 223 -2.13 -17.14 -31.36
N THR A 224 -1.10 -17.93 -31.65
CA THR A 224 -1.23 -19.35 -32.05
C THR A 224 -1.79 -20.22 -30.92
N LYS A 225 -1.28 -20.05 -29.69
CA LYS A 225 -1.78 -20.76 -28.49
C LYS A 225 -3.26 -20.48 -28.26
N ARG A 226 -3.71 -19.25 -28.52
CA ARG A 226 -5.13 -18.87 -28.46
C ARG A 226 -5.97 -19.47 -29.60
N ALA A 227 -5.44 -19.49 -30.82
CA ALA A 227 -6.13 -20.04 -31.99
C ALA A 227 -6.37 -21.56 -31.88
N GLY A 228 -5.49 -22.29 -31.19
CA GLY A 228 -5.54 -23.75 -31.07
C GLY A 228 -6.58 -24.35 -30.12
N ARG A 229 -7.22 -23.56 -29.23
CA ARG A 229 -8.25 -23.98 -28.24
C ARG A 229 -8.20 -25.46 -27.80
N GLU A 230 -7.05 -25.91 -27.32
CA GLU A 230 -7.00 -26.97 -26.32
C GLU A 230 -6.45 -26.30 -25.07
N ILE A 231 -7.30 -26.13 -24.05
CA ILE A 231 -6.81 -25.76 -22.72
C ILE A 231 -6.16 -27.05 -22.20
N PRO A 232 -4.83 -27.10 -22.00
CA PRO A 232 -4.19 -28.26 -21.42
C PRO A 232 -4.85 -28.59 -20.07
N PRO A 233 -5.09 -29.87 -19.72
CA PRO A 233 -5.67 -30.28 -18.44
C PRO A 233 -4.93 -29.72 -17.21
N GLU A 234 -3.66 -29.35 -17.38
CA GLU A 234 -2.77 -28.72 -16.39
C GLU A 234 -3.14 -27.28 -16.01
N LEU A 235 -3.98 -26.60 -16.80
CA LEU A 235 -4.51 -25.24 -16.55
C LEU A 235 -5.86 -25.24 -15.80
N SER A 236 -6.29 -26.39 -15.26
CA SER A 236 -7.46 -26.46 -14.38
C SER A 236 -7.24 -25.62 -13.11
N GLY A 237 -7.81 -24.42 -13.07
CA GLY A 237 -7.72 -23.48 -11.94
C GLY A 237 -7.13 -22.10 -12.24
N VAL A 238 -6.71 -21.82 -13.48
CA VAL A 238 -6.27 -20.48 -13.91
C VAL A 238 -7.44 -19.69 -14.49
N SER A 239 -7.70 -18.49 -13.97
CA SER A 239 -8.73 -17.59 -14.50
C SER A 239 -8.16 -16.77 -15.67
N ALA A 240 -8.44 -17.20 -16.90
CA ALA A 240 -8.05 -16.48 -18.10
C ALA A 240 -9.14 -15.48 -18.53
N THR A 241 -8.79 -14.20 -18.69
CA THR A 241 -9.70 -13.12 -19.15
C THR A 241 -9.08 -12.34 -20.29
N ASN A 242 -9.88 -11.89 -21.26
CA ASN A 242 -9.34 -11.03 -22.32
C ASN A 242 -9.07 -9.62 -21.81
N MET A 243 -8.03 -8.97 -22.31
CA MET A 243 -7.64 -7.63 -21.92
C MET A 243 -8.81 -6.63 -22.01
N LYS A 244 -9.58 -6.63 -23.10
CA LYS A 244 -10.76 -5.76 -23.26
C LYS A 244 -11.82 -5.93 -22.17
N ASP A 245 -11.96 -7.13 -21.60
CA ASP A 245 -13.00 -7.47 -20.62
C ASP A 245 -12.58 -7.02 -19.21
N THR A 246 -11.34 -6.55 -19.03
CA THR A 246 -10.80 -6.03 -17.77
C THR A 246 -10.95 -4.51 -17.62
N ARG A 247 -11.41 -3.82 -18.67
CA ARG A 247 -11.39 -2.35 -18.74
C ARG A 247 -12.36 -1.74 -17.74
N LEU A 248 -11.86 -0.76 -16.97
CA LEU A 248 -12.68 0.12 -16.13
C LEU A 248 -12.42 1.58 -16.48
N SER A 249 -13.47 2.40 -16.49
CA SER A 249 -13.37 3.82 -16.80
C SER A 249 -13.98 4.66 -15.69
N ALA A 250 -13.38 5.82 -15.42
CA ALA A 250 -13.92 6.84 -14.54
C ALA A 250 -13.81 8.21 -15.21
N ALA A 251 -14.75 9.09 -14.93
CA ALA A 251 -14.72 10.47 -15.39
C ALA A 251 -15.04 11.40 -14.23
N GLN A 252 -14.29 12.49 -14.10
CA GLN A 252 -14.51 13.47 -13.05
C GLN A 252 -14.21 14.89 -13.51
N ILE A 253 -15.01 15.85 -13.06
CA ILE A 253 -14.72 17.28 -13.23
C ILE A 253 -13.61 17.68 -12.25
N MET A 254 -12.62 18.37 -12.77
CA MET A 254 -11.47 18.88 -12.01
C MET A 254 -11.85 20.16 -11.28
N GLN A 255 -11.82 20.12 -9.95
CA GLN A 255 -12.36 21.20 -9.12
C GLN A 255 -11.25 22.10 -8.54
N PRO A 256 -11.58 23.35 -8.17
CA PRO A 256 -10.59 24.28 -7.61
C PRO A 256 -9.95 23.83 -6.30
N TYR A 257 -10.57 22.96 -5.50
CA TYR A 257 -9.97 22.50 -4.24
C TYR A 257 -8.81 21.52 -4.46
N ASP A 258 -8.72 20.88 -5.63
CA ASP A 258 -7.65 19.97 -6.03
C ASP A 258 -6.51 20.68 -6.81
N ARG A 259 -6.47 22.01 -6.77
CA ARG A 259 -5.52 22.83 -7.54
C ARG A 259 -4.14 22.91 -6.88
N ASN A 260 -3.12 23.08 -7.70
CA ASN A 260 -1.78 23.41 -7.24
C ASN A 260 -1.65 24.89 -6.81
N ARG A 261 -0.49 25.26 -6.25
CA ARG A 261 -0.16 26.65 -5.83
C ARG A 261 -0.32 27.70 -6.94
N HIS A 262 -0.30 27.29 -8.20
CA HIS A 262 -0.44 28.16 -9.39
C HIS A 262 -1.89 28.33 -9.86
N ASN A 263 -2.85 28.03 -8.97
CA ASN A 263 -4.28 28.36 -9.00
C ASN A 263 -5.17 27.76 -10.11
N PHE A 264 -4.61 27.37 -11.25
CA PHE A 264 -5.43 26.96 -12.40
C PHE A 264 -5.10 25.58 -12.97
N MET A 265 -4.14 24.89 -12.37
CA MET A 265 -3.79 23.51 -12.74
C MET A 265 -4.04 22.58 -11.57
N ILE A 266 -4.47 21.37 -11.86
CA ILE A 266 -4.66 20.32 -10.87
C ILE A 266 -3.31 19.82 -10.38
N PHE A 267 -3.32 19.46 -9.11
CA PHE A 267 -2.18 18.94 -8.40
C PHE A 267 -1.83 17.50 -8.86
N GLY A 268 -0.55 17.22 -9.07
CA GLY A 268 -0.09 15.93 -9.60
C GLY A 268 -0.46 14.76 -8.68
N GLY A 269 -0.30 14.95 -7.36
CA GLY A 269 -0.68 13.98 -6.34
C GLY A 269 -2.17 13.64 -6.34
N TYR A 270 -3.03 14.60 -6.72
CA TYR A 270 -4.46 14.32 -6.87
C TYR A 270 -4.74 13.34 -8.01
N LEU A 271 -4.09 13.56 -9.16
CA LEU A 271 -4.19 12.64 -10.29
C LEU A 271 -3.67 11.26 -9.93
N LEU A 272 -2.54 11.17 -9.21
CA LEU A 272 -1.98 9.90 -8.73
C LEU A 272 -2.92 9.13 -7.84
N LYS A 273 -3.62 9.82 -6.92
CA LYS A 273 -4.64 9.18 -6.09
C LYS A 273 -5.75 8.58 -6.94
N GLN A 274 -6.29 9.35 -7.88
CA GLN A 274 -7.40 8.90 -8.73
C GLN A 274 -6.99 7.72 -9.63
N THR A 275 -5.82 7.77 -10.24
CA THR A 275 -5.31 6.69 -11.10
C THR A 275 -5.00 5.44 -10.29
N PHE A 276 -4.40 5.58 -9.09
CA PHE A 276 -4.16 4.46 -8.19
C PHE A 276 -5.48 3.77 -7.77
N GLU A 277 -6.50 4.54 -7.39
CA GLU A 277 -7.78 3.98 -6.96
C GLU A 277 -8.50 3.26 -8.09
N LEU A 278 -8.49 3.82 -9.30
CA LEU A 278 -9.05 3.13 -10.46
C LEU A 278 -8.25 1.86 -10.79
N ALA A 279 -6.92 1.89 -10.70
CA ALA A 279 -6.07 0.72 -10.92
C ALA A 279 -6.35 -0.39 -9.89
N TYR A 280 -6.51 -0.02 -8.62
CA TYR A 280 -6.89 -0.92 -7.54
C TYR A 280 -8.24 -1.58 -7.82
N CYS A 281 -9.26 -0.81 -8.22
CA CYS A 281 -10.57 -1.34 -8.59
C CYS A 281 -10.49 -2.29 -9.79
N CYS A 282 -9.65 -1.98 -10.78
CA CYS A 282 -9.45 -2.82 -11.96
C CYS A 282 -8.79 -4.16 -11.59
N ALA A 283 -7.71 -4.13 -10.80
CA ALA A 283 -7.06 -5.34 -10.30
C ALA A 283 -8.03 -6.18 -9.45
N ALA A 284 -8.76 -5.57 -8.53
CA ALA A 284 -9.72 -6.26 -7.65
C ALA A 284 -10.88 -6.88 -8.45
N SER A 285 -11.41 -6.17 -9.45
CA SER A 285 -12.48 -6.67 -10.32
C SER A 285 -12.00 -7.82 -11.20
N PHE A 286 -10.75 -7.77 -11.67
CA PHE A 286 -10.13 -8.81 -12.49
C PHE A 286 -9.87 -10.09 -11.68
N SER A 287 -9.21 -9.97 -10.52
CA SER A 287 -8.81 -11.13 -9.73
C SER A 287 -9.91 -11.68 -8.81
N ARG A 288 -10.96 -10.88 -8.56
CA ARG A 288 -11.98 -11.15 -7.53
C ARG A 288 -11.38 -11.38 -6.14
N SER A 289 -10.21 -10.80 -5.90
CA SER A 289 -9.46 -10.88 -4.64
C SER A 289 -8.90 -9.52 -4.29
N ARG A 290 -8.38 -9.37 -3.07
CA ARG A 290 -7.83 -8.10 -2.60
C ARG A 290 -6.45 -7.86 -3.21
N PRO A 291 -6.23 -6.79 -3.98
CA PRO A 291 -4.90 -6.47 -4.49
C PRO A 291 -4.02 -5.89 -3.39
N THR A 292 -2.76 -6.33 -3.36
CA THR A 292 -1.69 -5.71 -2.56
C THR A 292 -0.78 -4.94 -3.49
N PHE A 293 -0.61 -3.63 -3.27
CA PHE A 293 0.26 -2.82 -4.10
C PHE A 293 1.73 -3.22 -3.93
N LEU A 294 2.45 -3.39 -5.05
CA LEU A 294 3.87 -3.71 -5.07
C LEU A 294 4.71 -2.48 -5.45
N CYS A 295 4.38 -1.87 -6.58
CA CYS A 295 5.12 -0.73 -7.10
C CYS A 295 4.33 0.09 -8.12
N LEU A 296 4.77 1.33 -8.31
CA LEU A 296 4.41 2.18 -9.44
C LEU A 296 5.63 2.29 -10.34
N GLU A 297 5.47 1.93 -11.62
CA GLU A 297 6.51 2.11 -12.62
C GLU A 297 6.71 3.59 -12.96
N PRO A 298 7.89 3.99 -13.47
CA PRO A 298 8.14 5.37 -13.89
C PRO A 298 7.05 5.89 -14.83
N SER A 299 6.39 6.98 -14.44
CA SER A 299 5.20 7.51 -15.10
C SER A 299 5.32 9.02 -15.31
N THR A 300 4.96 9.52 -16.50
CA THR A 300 5.11 10.94 -16.87
C THR A 300 3.77 11.68 -16.87
N PHE A 301 3.80 12.93 -16.42
CA PHE A 301 2.73 13.90 -16.63
C PHE A 301 3.02 14.66 -17.92
N ASP A 302 2.40 14.23 -19.01
CA ASP A 302 2.69 14.72 -20.36
C ASP A 302 2.10 16.10 -20.62
N ASN A 303 0.89 16.37 -20.12
CA ASN A 303 0.19 17.64 -20.31
C ASN A 303 -0.48 18.10 -19.01
N PRO A 304 -0.53 19.43 -18.78
CA PRO A 304 -1.19 19.98 -17.60
C PRO A 304 -2.70 19.76 -17.65
N VAL A 305 -3.30 19.61 -16.47
CA VAL A 305 -4.73 19.40 -16.28
C VAL A 305 -5.36 20.68 -15.72
N PRO A 306 -6.10 21.46 -16.51
CA PRO A 306 -6.69 22.71 -16.02
C PRO A 306 -7.87 22.47 -15.07
N VAL A 307 -8.04 23.36 -14.10
CA VAL A 307 -9.27 23.39 -13.29
C VAL A 307 -10.47 23.65 -14.20
N GLY A 308 -11.54 22.88 -14.00
CA GLY A 308 -12.78 22.93 -14.76
C GLY A 308 -12.82 21.99 -15.96
N CYS A 309 -11.74 21.27 -16.31
CA CYS A 309 -11.82 20.25 -17.35
C CYS A 309 -12.46 18.94 -16.83
N VAL A 310 -12.90 18.09 -17.75
CA VAL A 310 -13.29 16.71 -17.45
C VAL A 310 -12.06 15.82 -17.63
N SER A 311 -11.62 15.16 -16.56
CA SER A 311 -10.59 14.14 -16.59
C SER A 311 -11.23 12.78 -16.83
N TYR A 312 -10.83 12.07 -17.88
CA TYR A 312 -11.22 10.69 -18.16
C TYR A 312 -10.04 9.78 -17.88
N LEU A 313 -10.29 8.75 -17.08
CA LEU A 313 -9.34 7.74 -16.65
C LEU A 313 -9.80 6.39 -17.21
N ASN A 314 -8.91 5.65 -17.85
CA ASN A 314 -9.20 4.31 -18.36
C ASN A 314 -8.14 3.33 -17.86
N ALA A 315 -8.55 2.38 -17.03
CA ALA A 315 -7.71 1.32 -16.52
C ALA A 315 -7.92 0.02 -17.29
N VAL A 316 -6.84 -0.72 -17.52
CA VAL A 316 -6.84 -2.05 -18.15
C VAL A 316 -5.74 -2.90 -17.54
N VAL A 317 -6.00 -4.19 -17.32
CA VAL A 317 -4.96 -5.14 -16.93
C VAL A 317 -4.05 -5.34 -18.13
N SER A 318 -2.80 -4.87 -18.03
CA SER A 318 -1.86 -4.86 -19.16
C SER A 318 -1.03 -6.15 -19.23
N TYR A 319 -0.69 -6.74 -18.08
CA TYR A 319 0.18 -7.91 -18.00
C TYR A 319 -0.03 -8.70 -16.71
N THR A 320 0.18 -10.01 -16.77
CA THR A 320 0.13 -10.93 -15.63
C THR A 320 1.37 -11.81 -15.61
N GLN A 321 1.96 -12.01 -14.43
CA GLN A 321 3.10 -12.90 -14.22
C GLN A 321 2.82 -13.79 -13.01
N ASP A 322 3.13 -15.08 -13.13
CA ASP A 322 3.06 -16.00 -12.01
C ASP A 322 4.12 -15.62 -10.96
N SER A 323 3.69 -15.55 -9.69
CA SER A 323 4.59 -15.35 -8.57
C SER A 323 4.84 -16.71 -7.90
N PRO A 324 6.10 -17.06 -7.54
CA PRO A 324 6.37 -18.30 -6.83
C PRO A 324 5.57 -18.37 -5.53
N SER A 325 5.04 -19.56 -5.23
CA SER A 325 4.35 -19.87 -3.97
C SER A 325 5.26 -19.53 -2.79
N THR A 326 4.77 -18.76 -1.82
CA THR A 326 5.41 -18.73 -0.50
C THR A 326 5.38 -20.15 0.06
N ALA A 327 6.55 -20.70 0.38
CA ALA A 327 6.76 -22.11 0.73
C ALA A 327 5.96 -22.60 1.96
N SER A 328 5.33 -21.69 2.71
CA SER A 328 4.63 -21.99 3.96
C SER A 328 3.12 -22.27 3.83
N THR A 329 2.43 -21.82 2.77
CA THR A 329 0.95 -21.87 2.71
C THR A 329 0.36 -22.59 1.49
N GLY A 330 1.16 -22.87 0.45
CA GLY A 330 0.66 -23.47 -0.79
C GLY A 330 -0.30 -22.59 -1.61
N GLN A 331 -0.57 -21.36 -1.15
CA GLN A 331 -1.35 -20.37 -1.89
C GLN A 331 -0.53 -19.85 -3.07
N LYS A 332 -1.18 -19.85 -4.23
CA LYS A 332 -0.63 -19.29 -5.47
C LYS A 332 -1.00 -17.81 -5.58
N PHE A 333 -0.07 -17.00 -6.05
CA PHE A 333 -0.29 -15.57 -6.29
C PHE A 333 0.09 -15.21 -7.72
N THR A 334 -0.56 -14.17 -8.25
CA THR A 334 -0.24 -13.58 -9.55
C THR A 334 0.14 -12.12 -9.34
N ARG A 335 1.21 -11.67 -10.00
CA ARG A 335 1.52 -10.25 -10.17
C ARG A 335 0.71 -9.72 -11.35
N VAL A 336 -0.09 -8.70 -11.10
CA VAL A 336 -0.99 -8.07 -12.07
C VAL A 336 -0.54 -6.64 -12.27
N GLN A 337 -0.12 -6.30 -13.49
CA GLN A 337 0.12 -4.91 -13.86
C GLN A 337 -1.14 -4.32 -14.48
N VAL A 338 -1.52 -3.14 -14.01
CA VAL A 338 -2.66 -2.36 -14.49
C VAL A 338 -2.14 -1.04 -15.06
N ARG A 339 -2.46 -0.80 -16.33
CA ARG A 339 -2.20 0.46 -17.01
C ARG A 339 -3.41 1.39 -16.86
N VAL A 340 -3.17 2.65 -16.50
CA VAL A 340 -4.18 3.70 -16.45
C VAL A 340 -3.80 4.84 -17.38
N ASP A 341 -4.57 5.03 -18.44
CA ASP A 341 -4.43 6.15 -19.37
C ASP A 341 -5.36 7.29 -18.96
N THR A 342 -4.81 8.51 -18.94
CA THR A 342 -5.52 9.71 -18.49
C THR A 342 -5.63 10.73 -19.61
N THR A 343 -6.80 11.37 -19.73
CA THR A 343 -7.05 12.42 -20.72
C THR A 343 -7.82 13.58 -20.09
N ALA A 344 -7.42 14.81 -20.35
CA ALA A 344 -8.15 16.01 -19.96
C ALA A 344 -8.88 16.59 -21.17
N ARG A 345 -10.18 16.81 -21.02
CA ARG A 345 -11.04 17.40 -22.05
C ARG A 345 -11.70 18.67 -21.52
N ASN A 346 -11.69 19.73 -22.33
CA ASN A 346 -12.48 20.91 -21.99
C ASN A 346 -13.98 20.53 -21.97
N ILE A 347 -14.77 21.15 -21.06
CA ILE A 347 -16.23 20.99 -20.98
C ILE A 347 -16.89 21.36 -22.31
N ASP A 348 -16.38 22.38 -23.00
CA ASP A 348 -16.87 22.76 -24.33
C ASP A 348 -16.51 21.72 -25.42
N HIS A 349 -15.88 20.61 -25.02
CA HIS A 349 -15.57 19.42 -25.80
C HIS A 349 -14.72 19.63 -27.06
N GLY A 350 -14.19 20.83 -27.27
CA GLY A 350 -13.39 21.20 -28.45
C GLY A 350 -11.94 20.72 -28.46
N THR A 351 -11.34 20.39 -27.31
CA THR A 351 -9.96 19.88 -27.21
C THR A 351 -9.83 18.76 -26.20
N SER A 352 -9.06 17.74 -26.54
CA SER A 352 -8.74 16.59 -25.69
C SER A 352 -7.24 16.34 -25.72
N ASN A 353 -6.60 16.38 -24.56
CA ASN A 353 -5.16 16.18 -24.43
C ASN A 353 -4.87 14.96 -23.55
N PRO A 354 -4.02 14.01 -23.97
CA PRO A 354 -3.55 12.95 -23.10
C PRO A 354 -2.67 13.54 -22.00
N THR A 355 -2.93 13.19 -20.75
CA THR A 355 -2.28 13.82 -19.58
C THR A 355 -1.19 12.96 -18.97
N GLY A 356 -1.25 11.65 -19.19
CA GLY A 356 -0.23 10.71 -18.74
C GLY A 356 -0.73 9.26 -18.74
N THR A 357 0.22 8.35 -18.63
CA THR A 357 0.00 6.90 -18.51
C THR A 357 0.70 6.41 -17.25
N PHE A 358 -0.02 5.67 -16.40
CA PHE A 358 0.48 5.17 -15.12
C PHE A 358 0.37 3.65 -15.06
N ASN A 359 1.45 2.95 -14.70
CA ASN A 359 1.45 1.50 -14.61
C ASN A 359 1.67 1.05 -13.16
N TYR A 360 0.64 0.47 -12.56
CA TYR A 360 0.64 0.00 -11.18
C TYR A 360 0.75 -1.53 -11.17
N THR A 361 1.63 -2.08 -10.33
CA THR A 361 1.75 -3.52 -10.16
C THR A 361 1.18 -3.93 -8.81
N PHE A 362 0.32 -4.95 -8.82
CA PHE A 362 -0.31 -5.51 -7.63
C PHE A 362 -0.02 -7.01 -7.52
N LEU A 363 -0.03 -7.53 -6.29
CA LEU A 363 -0.08 -8.95 -5.99
C LEU A 363 -1.52 -9.34 -5.66
N VAL A 364 -2.03 -10.37 -6.30
CA VAL A 364 -3.38 -10.90 -6.06
C VAL A 364 -3.32 -12.40 -5.78
N GLU A 365 -4.21 -12.87 -4.92
CA GLU A 365 -4.40 -14.30 -4.68
C GLU A 365 -4.99 -15.00 -5.90
N GLY A 366 -4.55 -16.24 -6.13
CA GLY A 366 -5.00 -17.10 -7.23
C GLY A 366 -4.04 -17.09 -8.41
N GLN A 367 -4.45 -17.76 -9.48
CA GLN A 367 -3.75 -17.75 -10.76
C GLN A 367 -4.64 -17.11 -11.80
N HIS A 368 -4.18 -15.98 -12.34
CA HIS A 368 -4.94 -15.19 -13.30
C HIS A 368 -4.07 -14.88 -14.51
N GLU A 369 -4.68 -14.93 -15.70
CA GLU A 369 -3.98 -14.65 -16.95
C GLU A 369 -4.77 -13.65 -17.80
N VAL A 370 -4.10 -12.60 -18.27
CA VAL A 370 -4.69 -11.64 -19.20
C VAL A 370 -4.26 -11.92 -20.64
N TRP A 371 -5.22 -11.91 -21.56
CA TRP A 371 -4.99 -12.22 -22.96
C TRP A 371 -5.27 -11.02 -23.88
N PRO A 372 -4.26 -10.45 -24.56
CA PRO A 372 -4.49 -9.45 -25.61
C PRO A 372 -5.22 -10.05 -26.82
N GLN A 373 -6.01 -9.22 -27.52
CA GLN A 373 -6.77 -9.60 -28.72
C GLN A 373 -6.37 -8.81 -29.96
N THR A 374 -6.18 -7.51 -29.79
CA THR A 374 -5.87 -6.58 -30.89
C THR A 374 -4.39 -6.26 -30.90
N TYR A 375 -3.87 -5.78 -32.03
CA TYR A 375 -2.47 -5.35 -32.11
C TYR A 375 -2.12 -4.32 -31.03
N ASP A 376 -3.00 -3.34 -30.78
CA ASP A 376 -2.81 -2.36 -29.72
C ASP A 376 -2.69 -3.01 -28.33
N GLU A 377 -3.50 -4.03 -28.04
CA GLU A 377 -3.42 -4.78 -26.79
C GLU A 377 -2.13 -5.60 -26.68
N PHE A 378 -1.62 -6.15 -27.79
CA PHE A 378 -0.29 -6.76 -27.81
C PHE A 378 0.80 -5.74 -27.52
N MET A 379 0.71 -4.52 -28.05
CA MET A 379 1.69 -3.47 -27.74
C MET A 379 1.66 -3.06 -26.27
N ILE A 380 0.46 -2.93 -25.69
CA ILE A 380 0.30 -2.67 -24.25
C ILE A 380 0.93 -3.80 -23.43
N TRP A 381 0.70 -5.06 -23.82
CA TRP A 381 1.24 -6.23 -23.13
C TRP A 381 2.78 -6.29 -23.20
N VAL A 382 3.37 -6.01 -24.37
CA VAL A 382 4.84 -6.03 -24.53
C VAL A 382 5.48 -4.89 -23.73
N GLU A 383 4.91 -3.68 -23.78
CA GLU A 383 5.36 -2.54 -22.96
C GLU A 383 5.32 -2.88 -21.47
N ALA A 384 4.23 -3.50 -21.02
CA ALA A 384 4.06 -3.92 -19.65
C ALA A 384 5.07 -5.00 -19.23
N ARG A 385 5.35 -5.98 -20.10
CA ARG A 385 6.37 -7.01 -19.85
C ARG A 385 7.77 -6.39 -19.71
N ARG A 386 8.16 -5.47 -20.61
CA ARG A 386 9.44 -4.75 -20.52
C ARG A 386 9.60 -4.05 -19.17
N ASN A 387 8.53 -3.41 -18.69
CA ASN A 387 8.54 -2.73 -17.39
C ASN A 387 8.80 -3.72 -16.24
N VAL A 388 8.11 -4.86 -16.25
CA VAL A 388 8.29 -5.91 -15.23
C VAL A 388 9.68 -6.54 -15.28
N GLU A 389 10.25 -6.77 -16.47
CA GLU A 389 11.63 -7.26 -16.63
C GLU A 389 12.64 -6.26 -16.06
N ASN A 390 12.47 -4.96 -16.37
CA ASN A 390 13.30 -3.89 -15.81
C ASN A 390 13.14 -3.77 -14.28
N MET A 391 11.95 -4.02 -13.75
CA MET A 391 11.70 -4.10 -12.31
C MET A 391 12.47 -5.28 -11.69
N ASN A 392 12.31 -6.48 -12.24
CA ASN A 392 12.96 -7.69 -11.72
C ASN A 392 14.50 -7.56 -11.76
N ALA A 393 15.06 -6.94 -12.80
CA ALA A 393 16.50 -6.71 -12.93
C ALA A 393 17.08 -5.74 -11.88
N SER A 394 16.25 -4.86 -11.32
CA SER A 394 16.68 -3.85 -10.34
C SER A 394 16.50 -4.28 -8.88
N LEU A 395 15.77 -5.37 -8.62
CA LEU A 395 15.56 -5.90 -7.28
C LEU A 395 16.75 -6.80 -6.89
N PRO A 396 17.27 -6.70 -5.64
CA PRO A 396 18.42 -7.51 -5.20
C PRO A 396 18.14 -9.02 -5.07
N SER A 397 16.90 -9.48 -5.29
CA SER A 397 16.55 -10.87 -5.60
C SER A 397 15.07 -10.94 -6.05
N PRO A 398 14.72 -11.69 -7.12
CA PRO A 398 13.33 -11.89 -7.54
C PRO A 398 12.46 -12.62 -6.50
N ASP A 399 13.09 -13.33 -5.55
CA ASP A 399 12.45 -14.08 -4.47
C ASP A 399 12.17 -13.25 -3.21
N ASN A 400 12.77 -12.06 -3.09
CA ASN A 400 12.61 -11.19 -1.91
C ASN A 400 11.30 -10.38 -1.90
N VAL A 401 10.46 -10.51 -2.94
CA VAL A 401 9.06 -10.07 -2.89
C VAL A 401 8.16 -11.20 -2.39
N ALA A 402 8.67 -12.06 -1.51
CA ALA A 402 7.85 -12.74 -0.53
C ALA A 402 7.37 -11.68 0.48
N ILE A 403 6.48 -10.77 0.03
CA ILE A 403 5.65 -10.03 0.97
C ILE A 403 4.93 -11.12 1.73
N ALA A 404 5.28 -11.27 3.01
CA ALA A 404 4.55 -12.09 3.93
C ALA A 404 3.12 -11.56 3.93
N TYR A 405 2.27 -12.17 3.09
CA TYR A 405 0.83 -12.09 3.19
C TYR A 405 0.50 -12.75 4.51
N LYS A 406 0.62 -11.98 5.59
CA LYS A 406 0.03 -12.39 6.85
C LYS A 406 -1.42 -12.01 6.68
N GLU A 407 -2.23 -13.02 6.34
CA GLU A 407 -3.68 -12.96 6.51
C GLU A 407 -3.93 -12.20 7.82
N GLY A 408 -4.57 -11.04 7.74
CA GLY A 408 -5.17 -10.48 8.94
C GLY A 408 -6.19 -11.51 9.36
N ALA A 409 -5.84 -12.40 10.31
CA ALA A 409 -6.66 -13.53 10.69
C ALA A 409 -8.09 -13.02 10.95
N THR A 410 -8.97 -13.29 10.00
CA THR A 410 -10.40 -13.07 10.13
C THR A 410 -10.93 -14.31 10.79
N ASP A 411 -11.06 -14.27 12.12
CA ASP A 411 -11.76 -15.30 12.86
C ASP A 411 -13.26 -15.20 12.56
N VAL A 412 -13.92 -16.35 12.59
CA VAL A 412 -15.38 -16.43 12.44
C VAL A 412 -15.98 -16.66 13.81
N LEU A 413 -16.75 -15.69 14.29
CA LEU A 413 -17.58 -15.87 15.48
C LEU A 413 -18.95 -16.39 15.04
N VAL A 414 -19.37 -17.50 15.65
CA VAL A 414 -20.63 -18.17 15.37
C VAL A 414 -21.50 -18.13 16.63
N THR A 415 -22.80 -17.89 16.49
CA THR A 415 -23.72 -17.98 17.63
C THR A 415 -23.82 -19.42 18.13
N PRO A 416 -24.09 -19.66 19.43
CA PRO A 416 -24.20 -21.03 19.97
C PRO A 416 -25.25 -21.91 19.27
N ASP A 417 -26.25 -21.28 18.62
CA ASP A 417 -27.30 -21.97 17.87
C ASP A 417 -27.02 -22.07 16.35
N SER A 418 -25.82 -21.66 15.90
CA SER A 418 -25.35 -21.68 14.51
C SER A 418 -26.27 -20.98 13.51
N LYS A 419 -27.09 -20.03 13.97
CA LYS A 419 -28.04 -19.29 13.12
C LYS A 419 -27.47 -18.00 12.55
N ASP A 420 -26.43 -17.44 13.15
CA ASP A 420 -25.73 -16.25 12.67
C ASP A 420 -24.21 -16.44 12.82
N PHE A 421 -23.46 -15.85 11.91
CA PHE A 421 -22.00 -15.86 11.93
C PHE A 421 -21.47 -14.54 11.39
N PHE A 422 -20.27 -14.15 11.82
CA PHE A 422 -19.60 -12.97 11.28
C PHE A 422 -18.09 -13.07 11.36
N TYR A 423 -17.46 -12.49 10.36
CA TYR A 423 -16.02 -12.34 10.29
C TYR A 423 -15.59 -11.17 11.18
N VAL A 424 -14.55 -11.40 11.98
CA VAL A 424 -13.96 -10.42 12.87
C VAL A 424 -12.45 -10.57 12.82
N CYS A 425 -11.71 -9.46 12.79
CA CYS A 425 -10.25 -9.53 12.93
C CYS A 425 -9.86 -9.53 14.42
N LEU A 426 -8.69 -10.10 14.73
CA LEU A 426 -8.15 -10.17 16.09
C LEU A 426 -8.09 -8.82 16.84
N ILE A 427 -7.99 -7.71 16.12
CA ILE A 427 -7.95 -6.36 16.68
C ILE A 427 -9.33 -5.97 17.23
N HIS A 428 -10.41 -6.28 16.52
CA HIS A 428 -11.77 -5.99 16.97
C HIS A 428 -12.18 -6.86 18.17
N LEU A 429 -11.61 -8.05 18.34
CA LEU A 429 -11.82 -8.87 19.54
C LEU A 429 -11.26 -8.23 20.82
N LYS A 430 -10.30 -7.30 20.68
CA LYS A 430 -9.72 -6.53 21.79
C LYS A 430 -10.42 -5.19 22.04
N ASP A 431 -11.32 -4.77 21.14
CA ASP A 431 -12.03 -3.51 21.26
C ASP A 431 -13.22 -3.63 22.23
N LYS A 432 -13.14 -2.91 23.35
CA LYS A 432 -14.17 -2.85 24.39
C LYS A 432 -15.50 -2.28 23.89
N GLY A 433 -15.48 -1.45 22.84
CA GLY A 433 -16.68 -0.91 22.20
C GLY A 433 -17.36 -1.89 21.24
N PHE A 434 -16.66 -2.94 20.83
CA PHE A 434 -17.12 -3.92 19.85
C PHE A 434 -17.62 -5.21 20.50
N CYS A 435 -16.79 -5.88 21.30
CA CYS A 435 -17.18 -7.07 22.06
C CYS A 435 -16.39 -7.18 23.38
N SER A 436 -17.01 -7.76 24.40
CA SER A 436 -16.38 -8.06 25.67
C SER A 436 -16.24 -9.57 25.85
N PRO A 437 -15.09 -10.10 26.27
CA PRO A 437 -14.96 -11.53 26.54
C PRO A 437 -15.94 -11.94 27.63
N LEU A 438 -16.67 -13.03 27.39
CA LEU A 438 -17.49 -13.70 28.39
C LEU A 438 -16.56 -14.68 29.09
N ILE A 439 -16.00 -14.23 30.21
CA ILE A 439 -15.09 -15.03 31.00
C ILE A 439 -15.94 -15.96 31.87
N ASP A 440 -15.89 -17.27 31.63
CA ASP A 440 -16.48 -18.26 32.53
C ASP A 440 -15.72 -18.24 33.86
N GLU A 441 -16.44 -18.20 35.00
CA GLU A 441 -15.84 -18.22 36.34
C GLU A 441 -14.92 -19.45 36.54
N GLU A 442 -15.20 -20.52 35.80
CA GLU A 442 -14.44 -21.77 35.78
C GLU A 442 -13.08 -21.63 35.09
N GLU A 443 -12.96 -20.79 34.06
CA GLU A 443 -11.71 -20.56 33.31
C GLU A 443 -10.75 -19.65 34.09
N VAL A 444 -11.28 -18.66 34.83
CA VAL A 444 -10.49 -17.85 35.79
C VAL A 444 -9.99 -18.71 36.93
N ALA A 445 -10.85 -19.58 37.47
CA ALA A 445 -10.46 -20.52 38.52
C ALA A 445 -9.38 -21.49 38.01
N ALA A 446 -9.49 -21.97 36.77
CA ALA A 446 -8.48 -22.82 36.13
C ALA A 446 -7.15 -22.08 35.91
N LYS A 447 -7.17 -20.84 35.41
CA LYS A 447 -5.96 -20.02 35.23
C LYS A 447 -5.27 -19.72 36.56
N LYS A 448 -6.05 -19.39 37.60
CA LYS A 448 -5.52 -19.13 38.95
C LYS A 448 -4.90 -20.38 39.58
N ARG A 449 -5.51 -21.56 39.39
CA ARG A 449 -4.96 -22.86 39.81
C ARG A 449 -3.68 -23.22 39.04
N LYS A 450 -3.62 -22.94 37.73
CA LYS A 450 -2.42 -23.15 36.91
C LYS A 450 -1.27 -22.24 37.35
N GLU A 451 -1.53 -20.95 37.56
CA GLU A 451 -0.52 -20.01 38.06
C GLU A 451 0.00 -20.38 39.46
N GLU A 452 -0.86 -20.90 40.34
CA GLU A 452 -0.46 -21.37 41.66
C GLU A 452 0.41 -22.63 41.58
N MET A 453 0.04 -23.57 40.71
CA MET A 453 0.81 -24.78 40.40
C MET A 453 2.20 -24.44 39.83
N ASP A 454 2.27 -23.51 38.86
CA ASP A 454 3.52 -23.09 38.24
C ASP A 454 4.46 -22.43 39.27
N ARG A 455 3.91 -21.65 40.22
CA ARG A 455 4.69 -21.09 41.35
C ARG A 455 5.20 -22.17 42.29
N GLU A 456 4.44 -23.22 42.55
CA GLU A 456 4.90 -24.36 43.37
C GLU A 456 6.02 -25.13 42.68
N ILE A 457 5.87 -25.41 41.38
CA ILE A 457 6.91 -26.05 40.56
C ILE A 457 8.19 -25.19 40.56
N GLU A 458 8.08 -23.87 40.46
CA GLU A 458 9.23 -22.97 40.50
C GLU A 458 9.93 -22.98 41.87
N LYS A 459 9.17 -23.06 42.98
CA LYS A 459 9.75 -23.23 44.33
C LYS A 459 10.52 -24.55 44.45
N VAL A 460 9.98 -25.64 43.92
CA VAL A 460 10.65 -26.96 43.94
C VAL A 460 11.95 -26.92 43.11
N LYS A 461 11.93 -26.27 41.94
CA LYS A 461 13.15 -26.07 41.12
C LYS A 461 14.20 -25.24 41.85
N LYS A 462 13.82 -24.12 42.48
CA LYS A 462 14.75 -23.28 43.26
C LYS A 462 15.34 -24.01 44.46
N GLN A 463 14.54 -24.79 45.20
CA GLN A 463 15.04 -25.61 46.31
C GLN A 463 16.04 -26.68 45.85
N TYR A 464 15.82 -27.26 44.66
CA TYR A 464 16.76 -28.21 44.05
C TYR A 464 18.07 -27.51 43.66
N GLU A 465 18.00 -26.38 42.98
CA GLU A 465 19.19 -25.60 42.58
C GLU A 465 20.02 -25.13 43.79
N GLU A 466 19.36 -24.69 44.86
CA GLU A 466 20.04 -24.28 46.09
C GLU A 466 20.70 -25.47 46.81
N LYS A 467 20.06 -26.64 46.84
CA LYS A 467 20.67 -27.88 47.34
C LYS A 467 21.89 -28.28 46.52
N GLN A 468 21.80 -28.24 45.19
CA GLN A 468 22.92 -28.55 44.29
C GLN A 468 24.06 -27.55 44.46
N ARG A 469 23.76 -26.26 44.66
CA ARG A 469 24.76 -25.23 44.94
C ARG A 469 25.48 -25.49 46.26
N ARG A 470 24.74 -25.77 47.35
CA ARG A 470 25.33 -26.13 48.66
C ARG A 470 26.17 -27.41 48.60
N LYS A 471 25.84 -28.37 47.72
CA LYS A 471 26.65 -29.57 47.50
C LYS A 471 27.95 -29.24 46.77
N ARG A 472 27.89 -28.50 45.66
CA ARG A 472 29.07 -28.01 44.92
C ARG A 472 30.00 -27.16 45.77
N ASP A 473 29.46 -26.37 46.70
CA ASP A 473 30.27 -25.55 47.61
C ASP A 473 30.98 -26.42 48.67
N LYS A 474 30.35 -27.49 49.17
CA LYS A 474 30.99 -28.46 50.08
C LYS A 474 32.04 -29.34 49.40
N GLU A 475 31.89 -29.64 48.11
CA GLU A 475 32.88 -30.36 47.32
C GLU A 475 34.15 -29.53 47.06
N LYS A 476 34.03 -28.19 47.03
CA LYS A 476 35.19 -27.28 46.85
C LYS A 476 36.08 -27.16 48.09
N ASP A 477 35.56 -27.50 49.28
CA ASP A 477 36.31 -27.46 50.54
C ASP A 477 37.06 -28.77 50.87
N GLY A 478 36.96 -29.81 50.02
CA GLY A 478 37.60 -31.12 50.25
C GLY A 478 38.63 -31.48 49.17
N GLU A 479 39.90 -31.61 49.53
CA GLU A 479 40.98 -32.00 48.60
C GLU A 479 41.07 -33.53 48.36
N LYS A 480 41.15 -33.91 47.07
CA LYS A 480 41.63 -35.16 46.42
C LYS A 480 40.81 -36.48 46.44
N THR A 481 40.28 -36.77 45.24
CA THR A 481 40.36 -38.02 44.44
C THR A 481 40.25 -39.39 45.12
N ASP A 482 39.08 -40.03 44.93
CA ASP A 482 38.94 -41.49 44.88
C ASP A 482 37.87 -41.81 43.83
N ASP A 483 38.13 -42.68 42.84
CA ASP A 483 37.21 -42.96 41.72
C ASP A 483 35.87 -43.54 42.21
N LYS A 484 35.87 -44.15 43.41
CA LYS A 484 34.67 -44.65 44.09
C LYS A 484 33.73 -43.53 44.56
N LYS A 485 34.29 -42.39 44.95
CA LYS A 485 33.52 -41.23 45.45
C LYS A 485 32.79 -40.50 44.32
N LYS A 486 33.39 -40.49 43.12
CA LYS A 486 32.79 -39.88 41.91
C LYS A 486 31.57 -40.66 41.41
N ALA A 487 31.61 -41.99 41.52
CA ALA A 487 30.46 -42.85 41.20
C ALA A 487 29.30 -42.66 42.21
N ASP A 488 29.61 -42.61 43.52
CA ASP A 488 28.62 -42.35 44.57
C ASP A 488 27.98 -40.95 44.42
N ASP A 489 28.76 -39.92 44.07
CA ASP A 489 28.25 -38.56 43.86
C ASP A 489 27.35 -38.44 42.61
N GLU A 490 27.68 -39.17 41.55
CA GLU A 490 26.87 -39.21 40.33
C GLU A 490 25.53 -39.95 40.57
N GLU A 491 25.56 -41.05 41.32
CA GLU A 491 24.36 -41.81 41.71
C GLU A 491 23.45 -41.00 42.64
N GLU A 492 24.01 -40.26 43.60
CA GLU A 492 23.25 -39.37 44.48
C GLU A 492 22.65 -38.18 43.73
N SER A 493 23.35 -37.62 42.72
CA SER A 493 22.79 -36.55 41.87
C SER A 493 21.60 -37.04 41.04
N LYS A 494 21.71 -38.25 40.45
CA LYS A 494 20.62 -38.89 39.70
C LYS A 494 19.41 -39.18 40.60
N LYS A 495 19.66 -39.57 41.85
CA LYS A 495 18.60 -39.78 42.86
C LYS A 495 17.89 -38.47 43.22
N ALA A 496 18.63 -37.37 43.36
CA ALA A 496 18.07 -36.05 43.64
C ALA A 496 17.29 -35.46 42.44
N GLU A 497 17.75 -35.69 41.21
CA GLU A 497 17.00 -35.34 39.99
C GLU A 497 15.70 -36.13 39.90
N LYS A 498 15.77 -37.44 40.16
CA LYS A 498 14.58 -38.30 40.18
C LYS A 498 13.57 -37.84 41.25
N GLU A 499 14.03 -37.47 42.44
CA GLU A 499 13.15 -36.95 43.51
C GLU A 499 12.51 -35.60 43.14
N ARG A 500 13.24 -34.70 42.47
CA ARG A 500 12.70 -33.45 41.92
C ARG A 500 11.62 -33.74 40.89
N ASP A 501 11.90 -34.62 39.94
CA ASP A 501 11.00 -34.93 38.84
C ASP A 501 9.76 -35.68 39.33
N ASP A 502 9.90 -36.56 40.33
CA ASP A 502 8.77 -37.25 40.97
C ASP A 502 7.88 -36.26 41.76
N LYS A 503 8.46 -35.23 42.41
CA LYS A 503 7.70 -34.15 43.06
C LYS A 503 6.97 -33.24 42.08
N ILE A 504 7.60 -32.89 40.96
CA ILE A 504 6.95 -32.10 39.90
C ILE A 504 5.80 -32.92 39.30
N LYS A 505 6.01 -34.22 39.05
CA LYS A 505 4.96 -35.12 38.58
C LYS A 505 3.84 -35.29 39.60
N SER A 506 4.12 -35.34 40.90
CA SER A 506 3.05 -35.43 41.91
C SER A 506 2.20 -34.16 41.96
N ILE A 507 2.80 -32.98 41.79
CA ILE A 507 2.10 -31.69 41.69
C ILE A 507 1.24 -31.65 40.41
N GLN A 508 1.77 -32.14 39.28
CA GLN A 508 1.05 -32.20 38.01
C GLN A 508 -0.09 -33.23 38.01
N ASN A 509 0.10 -34.39 38.66
CA ASN A 509 -0.89 -35.46 38.73
C ASN A 509 -2.03 -35.20 39.73
N ALA A 510 -1.89 -34.19 40.59
CA ALA A 510 -2.94 -33.78 41.52
C ALA A 510 -4.09 -33.00 40.84
N ALA A 511 -4.03 -32.75 39.52
CA ALA A 511 -5.04 -32.03 38.76
C ALA A 511 -5.59 -32.88 37.59
N SER A 512 -6.92 -32.87 37.41
CA SER A 512 -7.59 -33.49 36.25
C SER A 512 -7.27 -32.76 34.94
N PRO A 513 -7.25 -33.45 33.79
CA PRO A 513 -6.84 -32.86 32.51
C PRO A 513 -7.99 -32.05 31.89
N LEU A 514 -7.78 -30.75 31.70
CA LEU A 514 -8.54 -29.93 30.76
C LEU A 514 -7.54 -29.21 29.83
N ASP A 515 -7.86 -29.28 28.55
CA ASP A 515 -6.98 -29.09 27.39
C ASP A 515 -6.14 -27.80 27.39
N ALA A 516 -4.85 -27.95 27.10
CA ALA A 516 -3.95 -26.85 26.80
C ALA A 516 -4.14 -26.41 25.33
N SER A 517 -4.97 -25.39 25.07
CA SER A 517 -4.89 -24.62 23.83
C SER A 517 -3.88 -23.48 23.99
N THR A 518 -2.98 -23.35 23.02
CA THR A 518 -1.82 -22.43 23.01
C THR A 518 -2.14 -20.98 22.59
N ASP A 519 -3.39 -20.53 22.68
CA ASP A 519 -3.76 -19.15 22.40
C ASP A 519 -4.31 -18.48 23.67
N ASP A 520 -3.65 -17.42 24.13
CA ASP A 520 -3.97 -16.63 25.34
C ASP A 520 -5.19 -15.70 25.13
N MET A 521 -6.17 -16.13 24.31
CA MET A 521 -7.34 -15.33 23.93
C MET A 521 -8.65 -16.04 24.31
N PRO A 522 -9.63 -15.32 24.90
CA PRO A 522 -10.94 -15.89 25.23
C PRO A 522 -11.62 -16.49 23.99
N ARG A 523 -12.31 -17.63 24.15
CA ARG A 523 -13.04 -18.27 23.06
C ARG A 523 -14.46 -17.76 22.88
N ILE A 524 -15.05 -17.17 23.93
CA ILE A 524 -16.44 -16.73 23.95
C ILE A 524 -16.49 -15.22 24.19
N TYR A 525 -17.27 -14.51 23.37
CA TYR A 525 -17.42 -13.06 23.43
C TYR A 525 -18.89 -12.68 23.46
N SER A 526 -19.22 -11.65 24.24
CA SER A 526 -20.49 -10.93 24.17
C SER A 526 -20.34 -9.71 23.28
N LEU A 527 -21.20 -9.59 22.28
CA LEU A 527 -21.20 -8.45 21.37
C LEU A 527 -21.80 -7.22 22.05
N HIS A 528 -21.20 -6.05 21.84
CA HIS A 528 -21.71 -4.81 22.42
C HIS A 528 -23.13 -4.49 21.89
N LYS A 529 -23.97 -3.89 22.75
CA LYS A 529 -25.42 -3.73 22.56
C LYS A 529 -25.80 -3.13 21.21
N ASN A 530 -25.06 -2.13 20.73
CA ASN A 530 -25.35 -1.45 19.46
C ASN A 530 -25.17 -2.39 18.27
N PHE A 531 -24.05 -3.12 18.22
CA PHE A 531 -23.75 -4.07 17.15
C PHE A 531 -24.69 -5.27 17.20
N TYR A 532 -25.03 -5.75 18.40
CA TYR A 532 -26.03 -6.79 18.60
C TYR A 532 -27.39 -6.37 18.05
N GLN A 533 -27.85 -5.16 18.39
CA GLN A 533 -29.13 -4.64 17.92
C GLN A 533 -29.18 -4.50 16.38
N MET A 534 -28.11 -3.97 15.76
CA MET A 534 -28.01 -3.87 14.30
C MET A 534 -28.18 -5.24 13.61
N ARG A 535 -27.65 -6.32 14.20
CA ARG A 535 -27.80 -7.66 13.63
C ARG A 535 -29.17 -8.25 13.82
N VAL A 536 -29.75 -8.06 15.00
CA VAL A 536 -31.14 -8.44 15.25
C VAL A 536 -32.06 -7.75 14.24
N ASP A 537 -31.82 -6.47 13.95
CA ASP A 537 -32.59 -5.70 12.99
C ASP A 537 -32.37 -6.18 11.54
N ARG A 538 -31.13 -6.54 11.17
CA ARG A 538 -30.81 -7.18 9.88
C ARG A 538 -31.54 -8.50 9.71
N LEU A 539 -31.54 -9.37 10.73
CA LEU A 539 -32.24 -10.66 10.69
C LEU A 539 -33.75 -10.47 10.56
N LYS A 540 -34.34 -9.53 11.31
CA LYS A 540 -35.76 -9.15 11.18
C LYS A 540 -36.08 -8.63 9.78
N ALA A 541 -35.20 -7.82 9.19
CA ALA A 541 -35.39 -7.29 7.84
C ALA A 541 -35.35 -8.40 6.77
N ILE A 542 -34.44 -9.37 6.90
CA ILE A 542 -34.36 -10.54 6.01
C ILE A 542 -35.64 -11.39 6.13
N GLU A 543 -36.11 -11.66 7.36
CA GLU A 543 -37.33 -12.43 7.58
C GLU A 543 -38.57 -11.72 7.02
N LYS A 544 -38.67 -10.40 7.24
CA LYS A 544 -39.73 -9.56 6.66
C LYS A 544 -39.70 -9.60 5.14
N SER A 545 -38.54 -9.42 4.52
CA SER A 545 -38.38 -9.49 3.06
C SER A 545 -38.77 -10.87 2.49
N LYS A 546 -38.42 -11.95 3.19
CA LYS A 546 -38.83 -13.32 2.81
C LYS A 546 -40.35 -13.49 2.89
N ARG A 547 -40.99 -12.96 3.93
CA ARG A 547 -42.45 -12.98 4.12
C ARG A 547 -43.17 -12.14 3.07
N ASP A 548 -42.63 -10.96 2.76
CA ASP A 548 -43.16 -10.08 1.72
C ASP A 548 -43.03 -10.71 0.33
N ARG A 549 -41.90 -11.37 0.04
CA ARG A 549 -41.72 -12.15 -1.19
C ARG A 549 -42.71 -13.31 -1.32
N GLN A 550 -43.00 -14.01 -0.23
CA GLN A 550 -44.01 -15.08 -0.19
C GLN A 550 -45.44 -14.53 -0.39
N ARG A 551 -45.75 -13.35 0.17
CA ARG A 551 -47.04 -12.67 -0.05
C ARG A 551 -47.22 -12.23 -1.50
N LEU A 552 -46.18 -11.69 -2.12
CA LEU A 552 -46.19 -11.29 -3.53
C LEU A 552 -46.34 -12.48 -4.49
N GLN A 553 -45.92 -13.68 -4.08
CA GLN A 553 -46.09 -14.92 -4.86
C GLN A 553 -47.50 -15.52 -4.76
N ASN A 554 -48.32 -15.10 -3.79
CA ASN A 554 -49.66 -15.64 -3.60
C ASN A 554 -50.70 -14.70 -4.27
N PRO A 555 -51.34 -15.09 -5.39
CA PRO A 555 -52.19 -14.21 -6.20
C PRO A 555 -53.45 -13.71 -5.47
N SER A 556 -53.84 -14.36 -4.37
CA SER A 556 -55.01 -14.03 -3.55
C SER A 556 -54.79 -12.86 -2.59
N THR A 557 -53.56 -12.37 -2.45
CA THR A 557 -53.19 -11.33 -1.47
C THR A 557 -53.34 -9.90 -2.01
N PHE A 558 -53.58 -9.74 -3.31
CA PHE A 558 -53.80 -8.43 -3.94
C PHE A 558 -55.31 -8.14 -4.01
N PRO A 559 -55.75 -6.92 -3.65
CA PRO A 559 -57.15 -6.54 -3.80
C PRO A 559 -57.55 -6.60 -5.28
N SER A 560 -58.65 -7.29 -5.57
CA SER A 560 -59.23 -7.31 -6.91
C SER A 560 -59.87 -5.96 -7.24
N VAL A 561 -59.79 -5.57 -8.51
CA VAL A 561 -60.38 -4.33 -9.00
C VAL A 561 -61.91 -4.35 -8.76
N PRO A 562 -62.51 -3.30 -8.18
CA PRO A 562 -63.94 -3.24 -7.96
C PRO A 562 -64.70 -3.39 -9.28
N LYS A 563 -65.61 -4.37 -9.34
CA LYS A 563 -66.52 -4.56 -10.47
C LYS A 563 -67.74 -3.66 -10.30
N THR A 564 -67.57 -2.37 -10.56
CA THR A 564 -68.70 -1.47 -10.79
C THR A 564 -68.71 -1.15 -12.28
N ASP A 565 -69.65 -1.76 -13.00
CA ASP A 565 -69.91 -1.43 -14.39
C ASP A 565 -70.38 0.02 -14.48
N LEU A 566 -69.70 0.81 -15.31
CA LEU A 566 -70.20 2.12 -15.74
C LEU A 566 -71.25 1.89 -16.84
N SER A 567 -72.48 1.59 -16.42
CA SER A 567 -73.70 1.76 -17.21
C SER A 567 -74.92 1.88 -16.31
#